data_AF-A0A661QEI0-F1
#
_entry.id   AF-A0A661QEI0-F1
#
_cell.length_a   1.000
_cell.length_b   1.000
_cell.length_c   1.000
_cell.angle_alpha   90.00
_cell.angle_beta   90.00
_cell.angle_gamma   90.00
#
_symmetry.space_group_name_H-M   'P 1'
#
loop_
_entity.id
_entity.type
_entity.pdbx_description
1 polymer ?
#
loop_
_entity_poly.entity_id
_entity_poly.type
_entity_poly.pdbx_seq_one_letter_code
_entity_poly.pdbx_strand_id
1 'polypeptide(L)'
;MAKNGKPYMTLKMMDRSGEVEGRIWDQVDYFSSLFEKDDFILVNAKASVYMGKMQLIVQDLKKIEENLVNLGDFLPVSQRSIADMRHELDGILESLTNPHIEALLRAFFDDPSFFALYSRA
;
A
#
# COMPACT_ATOMS: atom_id res chain seq x y z
N MET A 1 -13.95 -24.45 12.34
CA MET A 1 -13.88 -24.68 13.81
C MET A 1 -12.50 -25.21 14.16
N ALA A 2 -11.84 -24.65 15.17
CA ALA A 2 -10.53 -25.13 15.60
C ALA A 2 -10.67 -26.48 16.34
N LYS A 3 -9.55 -27.19 16.59
CA LYS A 3 -9.54 -28.52 17.25
C LYS A 3 -10.26 -28.56 18.63
N ASN A 4 -10.52 -27.40 19.21
CA ASN A 4 -11.15 -27.14 20.49
C ASN A 4 -12.58 -26.57 20.37
N GLY A 5 -13.20 -26.56 19.18
CA GLY A 5 -14.58 -26.14 18.97
C GLY A 5 -14.84 -24.62 19.01
N LYS A 6 -13.85 -23.80 19.41
CA LYS A 6 -13.95 -22.35 19.38
C LYS A 6 -13.97 -21.81 17.93
N PRO A 7 -14.77 -20.77 17.65
CA PRO A 7 -14.70 -20.06 16.38
C PRO A 7 -13.32 -19.44 16.22
N TYR A 8 -12.81 -19.42 14.99
CA TYR A 8 -11.59 -18.72 14.62
C TYR A 8 -11.83 -18.03 13.28
N MET A 9 -11.10 -16.95 13.04
CA MET A 9 -11.14 -16.24 11.76
C MET A 9 -9.73 -16.16 11.18
N THR A 10 -9.65 -16.33 9.86
CA THR A 10 -8.43 -16.12 9.09
C THR A 10 -8.61 -14.85 8.28
N LEU A 11 -7.66 -13.93 8.40
CA LEU A 11 -7.58 -12.71 7.64
C LEU A 11 -6.49 -12.83 6.60
N LYS A 12 -6.75 -12.28 5.42
CA LYS A 12 -5.72 -12.01 4.42
C LYS A 12 -5.57 -10.50 4.34
N MET A 13 -4.40 -10.01 4.68
CA MET A 13 -4.08 -8.58 4.69
C MET A 13 -2.99 -8.31 3.66
N MET A 14 -3.01 -7.11 3.08
CA MET A 14 -2.06 -6.69 2.06
C MET A 14 -1.62 -5.27 2.34
N ASP A 15 -0.35 -5.00 2.06
CA ASP A 15 0.19 -3.65 1.87
C ASP A 15 1.06 -3.63 0.60
N ARG A 16 1.72 -2.50 0.32
CA ARG A 16 2.65 -2.38 -0.82
C ARG A 16 3.80 -3.40 -0.81
N SER A 17 4.14 -3.99 0.34
CA SER A 17 5.23 -4.96 0.48
C SER A 17 4.81 -6.39 0.16
N GLY A 18 3.50 -6.67 0.20
CA GLY A 18 2.94 -7.96 -0.17
C GLY A 18 1.75 -8.35 0.70
N GLU A 19 1.54 -9.67 0.83
CA GLU A 19 0.40 -10.23 1.55
C GLU A 19 0.87 -10.98 2.80
N VAL A 20 0.07 -10.92 3.88
CA VAL A 20 0.29 -11.67 5.10
C VAL A 20 -1.01 -12.26 5.64
N GLU A 21 -0.93 -13.48 6.18
CA GLU A 21 -2.05 -14.14 6.84
C GLU A 21 -2.13 -13.76 8.32
N GLY A 22 -3.33 -13.38 8.77
CA GLY A 22 -3.69 -13.13 10.16
C GLY A 22 -4.63 -14.19 10.72
N ARG A 23 -4.54 -14.47 12.02
CA ARG A 23 -5.47 -15.36 12.74
C ARG A 23 -6.02 -14.68 13.99
N ILE A 24 -7.34 -14.74 14.13
CA ILE A 24 -8.07 -14.34 15.34
C ILE A 24 -8.61 -15.61 15.99
N TRP A 25 -8.31 -15.77 17.28
CA TRP A 25 -8.72 -16.94 18.07
C TRP A 25 -9.83 -16.65 19.08
N ASP A 26 -9.90 -15.41 19.55
CA ASP A 26 -10.84 -14.96 20.59
C ASP A 26 -11.69 -13.80 20.06
N GLN A 27 -12.91 -13.65 20.59
CA GLN A 27 -13.85 -12.58 20.22
C GLN A 27 -14.13 -12.45 18.71
N VAL A 28 -14.13 -13.57 17.99
CA VAL A 28 -14.29 -13.60 16.52
C VAL A 28 -15.55 -12.86 16.07
N ASP A 29 -16.68 -13.12 16.72
CA ASP A 29 -17.97 -12.51 16.34
C ASP A 29 -17.93 -10.98 16.49
N TYR A 30 -17.29 -10.48 17.56
CA TYR A 30 -17.10 -9.04 17.77
C TYR A 30 -16.23 -8.45 16.65
N PHE A 31 -15.05 -9.02 16.41
CA PHE A 31 -14.14 -8.50 15.40
C PHE A 31 -14.73 -8.56 13.98
N SER A 32 -15.46 -9.63 13.63
CA SER A 32 -16.12 -9.73 12.33
C SER A 32 -17.21 -8.68 12.09
N SER A 33 -17.72 -8.05 13.15
CA SER A 33 -18.71 -6.98 13.03
C SER A 33 -18.10 -5.58 12.86
N LEU A 34 -16.78 -5.43 13.03
CA LEU A 34 -16.11 -4.12 13.00
C LEU A 34 -15.63 -3.70 11.62
N PHE A 35 -15.48 -4.63 10.69
CA PHE A 35 -14.92 -4.37 9.37
C PHE A 35 -15.52 -5.31 8.32
N GLU A 36 -15.48 -4.87 7.08
CA GLU A 36 -15.85 -5.65 5.91
C GLU A 36 -14.62 -5.92 5.04
N LYS A 37 -14.82 -6.68 3.97
CA LYS A 37 -13.78 -6.88 2.97
C LYS A 37 -13.39 -5.53 2.36
N ASP A 38 -12.09 -5.36 2.10
CA ASP A 38 -11.48 -4.17 1.49
C ASP A 38 -11.43 -2.93 2.41
N ASP A 39 -11.84 -3.05 3.68
CA ASP A 39 -11.60 -2.02 4.69
C ASP A 39 -10.14 -1.93 5.12
N PHE A 40 -9.69 -0.71 5.42
CA PHE A 40 -8.42 -0.48 6.08
C PHE A 40 -8.54 -0.76 7.58
N ILE A 41 -7.61 -1.55 8.11
CA ILE A 41 -7.57 -1.90 9.52
C ILE A 41 -6.20 -1.63 10.13
N LEU A 42 -6.18 -1.11 11.35
CA LEU A 42 -4.99 -1.10 12.18
C LEU A 42 -4.99 -2.34 13.07
N VAL A 43 -3.93 -3.13 12.99
CA VAL A 43 -3.84 -4.44 13.65
C VAL A 43 -2.69 -4.45 14.65
N ASN A 44 -2.99 -4.89 15.87
CA ASN A 44 -1.99 -5.28 16.85
C ASN A 44 -1.88 -6.80 16.88
N ALA A 45 -0.72 -7.35 16.53
CA ALA A 45 -0.52 -8.78 16.39
C ALA A 45 0.88 -9.22 16.79
N LYS A 46 0.98 -10.50 17.17
CA LYS A 46 2.26 -11.19 17.38
C LYS A 46 2.63 -12.02 16.16
N ALA A 47 3.79 -11.76 15.57
CA ALA A 47 4.33 -12.59 14.50
C ALA A 47 4.70 -13.99 15.04
N SER A 48 4.30 -15.03 14.31
CA SER A 48 4.55 -16.42 14.64
C SER A 48 4.81 -17.23 13.38
N VAL A 49 5.80 -18.11 13.41
CA VAL A 49 6.05 -19.05 12.32
C VAL A 49 5.36 -20.37 12.63
N TYR A 50 4.47 -20.81 11.75
CA TYR A 50 3.78 -22.09 11.86
C TYR A 50 3.96 -22.90 10.59
N MET A 51 4.49 -24.12 10.72
CA MET A 51 4.83 -25.00 9.59
C MET A 51 5.64 -24.30 8.48
N GLY A 52 6.60 -23.45 8.88
CA GLY A 52 7.48 -22.74 7.97
C GLY A 52 6.87 -21.49 7.31
N LYS A 53 5.62 -21.13 7.63
CA LYS A 53 4.98 -19.91 7.14
C LYS A 53 4.82 -18.89 8.26
N MET A 54 5.15 -17.62 7.97
CA MET A 54 4.86 -16.52 8.89
C MET A 54 3.35 -16.25 8.90
N GLN A 55 2.79 -16.09 10.09
CA GLN A 55 1.42 -15.68 10.32
C GLN A 55 1.36 -14.68 11.48
N LEU A 56 0.38 -13.79 11.44
CA LEU A 56 0.13 -12.82 12.50
C LEU A 56 -0.98 -13.35 13.42
N ILE A 57 -0.70 -13.49 14.71
CA ILE A 57 -1.73 -13.77 15.71
C ILE A 57 -2.29 -12.43 16.18
N VAL A 58 -3.49 -12.11 15.73
CA VAL A 58 -4.16 -10.83 16.01
C VAL A 58 -4.63 -10.81 17.45
N GLN A 59 -4.22 -9.78 18.19
CA GLN A 59 -4.61 -9.52 19.56
C GLN A 59 -5.69 -8.44 19.64
N ASP A 60 -5.61 -7.44 18.77
CA ASP A 60 -6.58 -6.36 18.66
C ASP A 60 -6.60 -5.80 17.23
N LEU A 61 -7.73 -5.25 16.80
CA LEU A 61 -7.88 -4.57 15.53
C LEU A 61 -8.95 -3.49 15.59
N LYS A 62 -8.79 -2.46 14.76
CA LYS A 62 -9.81 -1.44 14.51
C LYS A 62 -9.87 -1.05 13.05
N LYS A 63 -11.07 -0.75 12.55
CA LYS A 63 -11.27 -0.11 11.26
C LYS A 63 -10.72 1.31 11.26
N ILE A 64 -10.11 1.71 10.15
CA ILE A 64 -9.64 3.06 9.87
C ILE A 64 -10.42 3.56 8.65
N GLU A 65 -10.92 4.79 8.76
CA GLU A 65 -11.59 5.45 7.64
C GLU A 65 -10.61 5.70 6.49
N GLU A 66 -11.04 5.42 5.27
CA GLU A 66 -10.19 5.51 4.06
C GLU A 66 -9.57 6.90 3.87
N ASN A 67 -10.28 7.97 4.26
CA ASN A 67 -9.79 9.34 4.16
C ASN A 67 -8.58 9.66 5.07
N LEU A 68 -8.29 8.80 6.05
CA LEU A 68 -7.12 8.90 6.92
C LEU A 68 -5.94 8.04 6.43
N VAL A 69 -6.14 7.30 5.34
CA VAL A 69 -5.16 6.35 4.80
C VAL A 69 -4.50 6.90 3.56
N ASN A 70 -3.17 6.80 3.49
CA ASN A 70 -2.46 7.03 2.26
C ASN A 70 -2.54 5.78 1.38
N LEU A 71 -3.31 5.85 0.29
CA LEU A 71 -3.47 4.73 -0.65
C LEU A 71 -2.12 4.24 -1.22
N GLY A 72 -1.10 5.11 -1.31
CA GLY A 72 0.24 4.72 -1.76
C GLY A 72 0.96 3.71 -0.85
N ASP A 73 0.50 3.54 0.40
CA ASP A 73 1.03 2.51 1.30
C ASP A 73 0.49 1.10 0.97
N PHE A 74 -0.57 1.02 0.17
CA PHE A 74 -1.29 -0.23 -0.14
C PHE A 74 -1.28 -0.56 -1.64
N LEU A 75 -1.17 0.46 -2.49
CA LEU A 75 -1.06 0.29 -3.93
C LEU A 75 0.40 0.09 -4.36
N PRO A 76 0.65 -0.64 -5.46
CA PRO A 76 1.98 -0.75 -6.04
C PRO A 76 2.41 0.63 -6.57
N VAL A 77 3.13 1.37 -5.76
CA VAL A 77 3.81 2.61 -6.16
C VAL A 77 5.20 2.29 -6.68
N SER A 78 5.72 3.15 -7.58
CA SER A 78 7.12 3.05 -8.01
C SER A 78 8.03 3.02 -6.79
N GLN A 79 8.97 2.06 -6.73
CA GLN A 79 9.98 2.03 -5.66
C GLN A 79 10.99 3.18 -5.76
N ARG A 80 10.98 3.91 -6.88
CA ARG A 80 11.89 5.01 -7.14
C ARG A 80 11.27 6.32 -6.66
N SER A 81 12.09 7.17 -6.05
CA SER A 81 11.60 8.46 -5.58
C SER A 81 11.22 9.35 -6.77
N ILE A 82 10.22 10.22 -6.58
CA ILE A 82 9.83 11.22 -7.58
C ILE A 82 11.03 12.10 -7.96
N ALA A 83 11.92 12.39 -7.01
CA ALA A 83 13.14 13.15 -7.26
C ALA A 83 14.11 12.42 -8.21
N ASP A 84 14.34 11.11 -8.00
CA ASP A 84 15.22 10.32 -8.88
C ASP A 84 14.62 10.20 -10.29
N MET A 85 13.31 9.98 -10.39
CA MET A 85 12.60 9.91 -11.67
C MET A 85 12.60 11.27 -12.38
N ARG A 86 12.48 12.37 -11.64
CA ARG A 86 12.59 13.73 -12.19
C ARG A 86 13.98 14.00 -12.73
N HIS A 87 15.02 13.66 -11.98
CA HIS A 87 16.41 13.83 -12.42
C HIS A 87 16.71 13.04 -13.71
N GLU A 88 16.21 11.80 -13.80
CA GLU A 88 16.34 11.01 -15.04
C GLU A 88 15.59 11.65 -16.21
N LEU A 89 14.36 12.13 -15.99
CA LEU A 89 13.58 12.85 -17.00
C LEU A 89 14.33 14.09 -17.49
N ASP A 90 14.89 14.90 -16.58
CA ASP A 90 15.66 16.09 -16.94
C ASP A 90 16.88 15.71 -17.79
N GLY A 91 17.59 14.62 -17.45
CA GLY A 91 18.69 14.10 -18.26
C GLY A 91 18.26 13.62 -19.65
N ILE A 92 17.08 13.02 -19.78
CA ILE A 92 16.51 12.65 -21.09
C ILE A 92 16.19 13.91 -21.89
N LEU A 93 15.57 14.93 -21.29
CA LEU A 93 15.24 16.19 -21.96
C LEU A 93 16.49 16.91 -22.46
N GLU A 94 17.57 16.93 -21.67
CA GLU A 94 18.86 17.51 -22.05
C GLU A 94 19.57 16.73 -23.17
N SER A 95 19.29 15.43 -23.31
CA SER A 95 19.87 14.59 -24.36
C SER A 95 19.23 14.80 -25.74
N LEU A 96 18.12 15.56 -25.81
CA LEU A 96 17.39 15.80 -27.05
C LEU A 96 18.18 16.73 -27.98
N THR A 97 18.33 16.31 -29.23
CA THR A 97 19.08 17.09 -30.23
C THR A 97 18.22 18.12 -30.96
N ASN A 98 16.89 17.98 -30.91
CA ASN A 98 15.97 18.90 -31.56
C ASN A 98 15.48 19.97 -30.55
N PRO A 99 15.87 21.25 -30.72
CA PRO A 99 15.56 22.29 -29.75
C PRO A 99 14.06 22.58 -29.64
N HIS A 100 13.28 22.32 -30.70
CA HIS A 100 11.83 22.53 -30.68
C HIS A 100 11.10 21.43 -29.91
N ILE A 101 11.59 20.20 -29.97
CA ILE A 101 11.01 19.07 -29.22
C ILE A 101 11.35 19.22 -27.74
N GLU A 102 12.59 19.58 -27.42
CA GLU A 102 12.99 19.88 -26.04
C GLU A 102 12.13 21.00 -25.44
N ALA A 103 12.00 22.13 -26.15
CA ALA A 103 11.20 23.26 -25.68
C ALA A 103 9.72 22.88 -25.46
N LEU A 104 9.14 22.07 -26.37
CA LEU A 104 7.78 21.58 -26.22
C LEU A 104 7.63 20.73 -24.95
N LEU A 105 8.50 19.74 -24.75
CA LEU A 105 8.41 18.84 -23.60
C LEU A 105 8.67 19.58 -22.28
N ARG A 106 9.62 20.52 -22.25
CA ARG A 106 9.86 21.40 -21.10
C ARG A 106 8.65 22.25 -20.76
N ALA A 107 7.92 22.76 -21.76
CA ALA A 107 6.69 23.52 -21.51
C ALA A 107 5.63 22.74 -20.73
N PHE A 108 5.64 21.40 -20.79
CA PHE A 108 4.77 20.54 -19.97
C PHE A 108 5.44 20.16 -18.65
N PHE A 109 6.66 19.61 -18.69
CA PHE A 109 7.28 19.02 -17.50
C PHE A 109 7.85 20.05 -16.53
N ASP A 110 8.15 21.27 -16.98
CA ASP A 110 8.58 22.37 -16.09
C ASP A 110 7.40 23.18 -15.54
N ASP A 111 6.17 22.95 -16.01
CA ASP A 111 4.96 23.48 -15.39
C ASP A 111 4.68 22.75 -14.06
N PRO A 112 4.78 23.44 -12.90
CA PRO A 112 4.59 22.80 -11.60
C PRO A 112 3.20 22.19 -11.41
N SER A 113 2.17 22.80 -12.01
CA SER A 113 0.78 22.35 -11.89
C SER A 113 0.54 21.06 -12.67
N PHE A 114 1.04 21.00 -13.90
CA PHE A 114 0.99 19.80 -14.72
C PHE A 114 1.84 18.68 -14.11
N PHE A 115 3.08 18.98 -13.73
CA PHE A 115 4.01 17.98 -13.20
C PHE A 115 3.49 17.35 -11.91
N ALA A 116 2.87 18.13 -11.02
CA ALA A 116 2.27 17.61 -9.79
C ALA A 116 1.08 16.65 -10.04
N LEU A 117 0.33 16.85 -11.12
CA LEU A 117 -0.75 15.92 -11.52
C LEU A 117 -0.17 14.67 -12.20
N TYR A 118 0.82 14.86 -13.07
CA TYR A 118 1.52 13.77 -13.75
C TYR A 118 2.21 12.82 -12.77
N SER A 119 2.85 13.34 -11.71
CA SER A 119 3.58 12.55 -10.71
C SER A 119 2.70 11.83 -9.68
N ARG A 120 1.37 11.97 -9.77
CA ARG A 120 0.40 11.28 -8.90
C ARG A 120 -0.18 10.02 -9.54
N ALA A 121 -0.06 9.86 -10.86
CA ALA A 121 -0.48 8.68 -11.60
C ALA A 121 0.58 7.58 -11.50
#